data_AF-A0A7X4EU11-F1
#
_entry.id   AF-A0A7X4EU11-F1
#
_cell.length_a   1.000
_cell.length_b   1.000
_cell.length_c   1.000
_cell.angle_alpha   90.00
_cell.angle_beta   90.00
_cell.angle_gamma   90.00
#
_symmetry.space_group_name_H-M   'P 1'
#
loop_
_entity.id
_entity.type
_entity.pdbx_description
1 polymer ?
#
loop_
_entity_poly.entity_id
_entity_poly.type
_entity_poly.pdbx_seq_one_letter_code
_entity_poly.pdbx_strand_id
1 'polypeptide(L)'
;MPKRPNIAEAMRDAGGSTRARPVVSDDSVAQSVATKAAKKNEQPRRAGTKAVTGHYPPVVRYQLKLLAAEQGRTMEDMLAEGLNLLFASYGKSEIAPRAKDTSD
;
A
#
# COMPACT_ATOMS: atom_id res chain seq x y z
N MET A 1 -41.71 -32.65 -2.95
CA MET A 1 -41.82 -32.10 -1.58
C MET A 1 -41.10 -30.76 -1.54
N PRO A 2 -41.80 -29.63 -1.38
CA PRO A 2 -41.14 -28.33 -1.26
C PRO A 2 -40.49 -28.19 0.12
N LYS A 3 -39.20 -27.85 0.15
CA LYS A 3 -38.45 -27.63 1.41
C LYS A 3 -38.95 -26.32 2.05
N ARG A 4 -39.40 -26.40 3.29
CA ARG A 4 -39.84 -25.23 4.07
C ARG A 4 -38.64 -24.29 4.26
N PRO A 5 -38.82 -22.97 4.09
CA PRO A 5 -37.74 -22.01 4.26
C PRO A 5 -37.21 -22.08 5.70
N ASN A 6 -35.89 -22.11 5.81
CA ASN A 6 -35.18 -22.20 7.08
C ASN A 6 -35.24 -20.83 7.79
N ILE A 7 -35.53 -20.82 9.10
CA ILE A 7 -35.59 -19.62 9.95
C ILE A 7 -34.33 -18.76 9.83
N ALA A 8 -33.16 -19.39 9.64
CA ALA A 8 -31.90 -18.70 9.42
C ALA A 8 -31.89 -17.79 8.18
N GLU A 9 -32.69 -18.10 7.17
CA GLU A 9 -32.80 -17.33 5.93
C GLU A 9 -33.68 -16.09 6.12
N ALA A 10 -34.79 -16.23 6.85
CA ALA A 10 -35.65 -15.10 7.20
C ALA A 10 -34.94 -14.05 8.08
N MET A 11 -34.02 -14.49 8.96
CA MET A 11 -33.23 -13.56 9.78
C MET A 11 -32.18 -12.78 8.98
N ARG A 12 -31.73 -13.30 7.82
CA ARG A 12 -30.76 -12.61 6.95
C ARG A 12 -31.41 -11.47 6.17
N ASP A 13 -32.61 -11.68 5.65
CA ASP A 13 -33.34 -10.66 4.89
C ASP A 13 -33.84 -9.51 5.77
N ALA A 14 -34.31 -9.80 6.98
CA ALA A 14 -34.78 -8.76 7.92
C ALA A 14 -33.65 -7.87 8.47
N GLY A 15 -32.41 -8.37 8.46
CA GLY A 15 -31.25 -7.71 9.08
C GLY A 15 -30.58 -6.61 8.25
N GLY A 16 -31.05 -6.31 7.02
CA GLY A 16 -30.57 -5.19 6.20
C GLY A 16 -29.05 -5.18 5.92
N SER A 17 -28.35 -6.29 6.15
CA SER A 17 -26.90 -6.35 6.07
C SER A 17 -26.46 -6.69 4.64
N THR A 18 -26.07 -5.68 3.88
CA THR A 18 -25.49 -5.82 2.53
C THR A 18 -24.13 -6.54 2.52
N ARG A 19 -23.61 -6.95 3.69
CA ARG A 19 -22.32 -7.66 3.80
C ARG A 19 -22.44 -9.16 3.55
N ALA A 20 -23.64 -9.73 3.54
CA ALA A 20 -23.85 -11.16 3.35
C ALA A 20 -24.31 -11.50 1.92
N ARG A 21 -23.68 -10.93 0.89
CA ARG A 21 -23.76 -11.56 -0.44
C ARG A 21 -22.86 -12.80 -0.42
N PRO A 22 -23.37 -14.00 -0.75
CA PRO A 22 -22.51 -15.16 -0.93
C PRO A 22 -21.63 -14.89 -2.14
N VAL A 23 -20.34 -14.69 -1.89
CA VAL A 23 -19.30 -14.84 -2.90
C VAL A 23 -19.31 -16.30 -3.33
N VAL A 24 -20.05 -16.59 -4.40
CA VAL A 24 -19.86 -17.80 -5.18
C VAL A 24 -18.38 -17.85 -5.56
N SER A 25 -17.70 -18.85 -5.02
CA SER A 25 -16.31 -19.16 -5.31
C SER A 25 -16.23 -19.71 -6.73
N ASP A 26 -15.84 -18.86 -7.68
CA ASP A 26 -15.33 -19.30 -8.97
C ASP A 26 -13.80 -19.31 -8.91
N ASP A 27 -13.26 -20.51 -8.81
CA ASP A 27 -11.85 -20.88 -8.92
C ASP A 27 -11.32 -20.66 -10.36
N SER A 28 -11.46 -19.46 -10.91
CA SER A 28 -11.06 -19.15 -12.30
C SER A 28 -10.68 -17.69 -12.54
N VAL A 29 -9.71 -17.16 -11.78
CA VAL A 29 -9.05 -15.87 -12.11
C VAL A 29 -7.52 -15.96 -12.14
N ALA A 30 -6.96 -17.18 -12.15
CA ALA A 30 -5.52 -17.41 -12.32
C ALA A 30 -5.01 -17.08 -13.75
N GLN A 31 -5.84 -16.53 -14.64
CA GLN A 31 -5.43 -16.01 -15.95
C GLN A 31 -6.05 -14.63 -16.22
N SER A 32 -5.51 -13.60 -15.57
CA SER A 32 -5.66 -12.21 -16.04
C SER A 32 -4.37 -11.41 -15.84
N VAL A 33 -3.23 -12.07 -16.06
CA VAL A 33 -1.91 -11.43 -16.21
C VAL A 33 -1.67 -11.05 -17.67
N ALA A 34 -2.51 -10.17 -18.24
CA ALA A 34 -2.17 -9.44 -19.45
C ALA A 34 -3.20 -8.32 -19.69
N THR A 35 -2.68 -7.13 -20.00
CA THR A 35 -3.38 -6.00 -20.66
C THR A 35 -4.50 -5.29 -19.89
N LYS A 36 -4.13 -4.63 -18.80
CA LYS A 36 -4.69 -3.30 -18.51
C LYS A 36 -3.57 -2.30 -18.30
N ALA A 37 -3.00 -1.81 -19.41
CA ALA A 37 -2.31 -0.53 -19.43
C ALA A 37 -3.33 0.55 -19.05
N ALA A 38 -3.61 0.66 -17.75
CA ALA A 38 -4.41 1.73 -17.19
C ALA A 38 -3.67 3.02 -17.50
N LYS A 39 -4.34 3.95 -18.20
CA LYS A 39 -3.85 5.30 -18.43
C LYS A 39 -3.39 5.84 -17.07
N LYS A 40 -2.09 6.01 -16.92
CA LYS A 40 -1.45 6.41 -15.68
C LYS A 40 -1.84 7.85 -15.44
N ASN A 41 -2.83 8.09 -14.58
CA ASN A 41 -2.99 9.39 -13.94
C ASN A 41 -1.69 9.61 -13.15
N GLU A 42 -0.72 10.28 -13.79
CA GLU A 42 0.51 10.72 -13.16
C GLU A 42 0.09 11.66 -12.03
N GLN A 43 0.14 11.17 -10.79
CA GLN A 43 -0.13 12.03 -9.65
C GLN A 43 0.87 13.18 -9.69
N PRO A 44 0.45 14.45 -9.55
CA PRO A 44 1.34 15.60 -9.69
C PRO A 44 2.55 15.51 -8.75
N ARG A 45 2.38 14.90 -7.56
CA ARG A 45 3.46 14.64 -6.59
C ARG A 45 4.57 13.71 -7.10
N ARG A 46 4.32 12.93 -8.16
CA ARG A 46 5.31 12.01 -8.77
C ARG A 46 5.98 12.59 -10.01
N ALA A 47 5.54 13.75 -10.50
CA ALA A 47 6.15 14.41 -11.65
C ALA A 47 7.63 14.71 -11.37
N GLY A 48 8.51 14.36 -12.31
CA GLY A 48 9.96 14.55 -12.16
C GLY A 48 10.68 13.55 -11.23
N THR A 49 9.97 12.61 -10.61
CA THR A 49 10.57 11.60 -9.71
C THR A 49 10.57 10.21 -10.32
N LYS A 50 11.49 9.35 -9.87
CA LYS A 50 11.54 7.92 -10.22
C LYS A 50 11.40 7.07 -8.96
N ALA A 51 10.74 5.92 -9.09
CA ALA A 51 10.56 5.00 -7.98
C ALA A 51 11.87 4.24 -7.72
N VAL A 52 12.36 4.28 -6.48
CA VAL A 52 13.46 3.45 -5.99
C VAL A 52 12.84 2.36 -5.11
N THR A 53 12.80 1.12 -5.61
CA THR A 53 12.12 0.00 -4.94
C THR A 53 13.03 -1.20 -4.77
N GLY A 54 12.96 -1.86 -3.62
CA GLY A 54 13.57 -3.15 -3.35
C GLY A 54 12.62 -4.07 -2.58
N HIS A 55 12.82 -5.39 -2.68
CA HIS A 55 12.11 -6.37 -1.88
C HIS A 55 12.87 -6.59 -0.58
N TYR A 56 12.21 -6.34 0.54
CA TYR A 56 12.79 -6.51 1.88
C TYR A 56 11.89 -7.42 2.71
N PRO A 57 12.45 -8.15 3.70
CA PRO A 57 11.64 -8.84 4.69
C PRO A 57 10.67 -7.88 5.39
N PRO A 58 9.46 -8.35 5.75
CA PRO A 58 8.44 -7.49 6.35
C PRO A 58 8.89 -6.83 7.65
N VAL A 59 9.76 -7.50 8.42
CA VAL A 59 10.35 -6.99 9.67
C VAL A 59 11.12 -5.67 9.45
N VAL A 60 11.84 -5.54 8.32
CA VAL A 60 12.57 -4.30 7.99
C VAL A 60 11.60 -3.13 7.81
N ARG A 61 10.49 -3.38 7.12
CA ARG A 61 9.44 -2.37 6.91
C ARG A 61 8.79 -1.96 8.24
N TYR A 62 8.56 -2.90 9.15
CA TYR A 62 8.00 -2.60 10.46
C TYR A 62 8.95 -1.78 11.32
N GLN A 63 10.23 -2.15 11.37
CA GLN A 63 11.25 -1.39 12.10
C GLN A 63 11.34 0.05 11.59
N LEU A 64 11.38 0.23 10.26
CA LEU A 64 11.43 1.56 9.65
C LEU A 64 10.20 2.40 9.98
N LYS A 65 9.02 1.78 10.03
CA LYS A 65 7.77 2.44 10.44
C LYS A 65 7.76 2.85 11.91
N LEU A 66 8.20 1.96 12.79
CA LEU A 66 8.27 2.22 14.21
C LEU A 66 9.19 3.42 14.48
N LEU A 67 10.38 3.40 13.87
CA LEU A 67 11.36 4.47 14.01
C LEU A 67 10.87 5.81 13.44
N ALA A 68 10.10 5.80 12.34
CA ALA A 68 9.43 6.99 11.83
C ALA A 68 8.39 7.53 12.82
N ALA A 69 7.58 6.64 13.41
CA ALA A 69 6.55 7.02 14.38
C ALA A 69 7.14 7.57 15.68
N GLU A 70 8.20 6.96 16.21
CA GLU A 70 8.93 7.43 17.40
C GLU A 70 9.45 8.86 17.23
N GLN A 71 9.82 9.23 16.00
CA GLN A 71 10.39 10.54 15.69
C GLN A 71 9.37 11.53 15.12
N GLY A 72 8.11 11.12 14.95
CA GLY A 72 7.07 11.95 14.33
C GLY A 72 7.36 12.30 12.86
N ARG A 73 8.09 11.43 12.14
CA ARG A 73 8.52 11.65 10.75
C ARG A 73 7.80 10.74 9.77
N THR A 74 7.85 11.07 8.49
CA THR A 74 7.29 10.20 7.46
C THR A 74 8.24 9.05 7.12
N MET A 75 7.70 7.96 6.58
CA MET A 75 8.51 6.84 6.09
C MET A 75 9.43 7.25 4.93
N GLU A 76 8.99 8.23 4.13
CA GLU A 76 9.75 8.80 3.02
C GLU A 76 10.96 9.59 3.53
N ASP A 77 10.81 10.35 4.63
CA ASP A 77 11.91 11.08 5.27
C ASP A 77 12.97 10.16 5.85
N MET A 78 12.55 9.06 6.49
CA MET A 78 13.49 8.09 7.04
C MET A 78 14.31 7.40 5.94
N LEU A 79 13.68 7.12 4.80
CA LEU A 79 14.38 6.59 3.63
C LEU A 79 15.36 7.62 3.07
N ALA A 80 14.95 8.89 2.94
CA ALA A 80 15.81 9.95 2.44
C ALA A 80 17.05 10.15 3.33
N GLU A 81 16.88 10.15 4.65
CA GLU A 81 18.00 10.21 5.60
C GLU A 81 18.95 9.02 5.43
N GLY A 82 18.43 7.78 5.39
CA GLY A 82 19.25 6.60 5.20
C GLY A 82 20.04 6.62 3.88
N LEU A 83 19.42 7.10 2.80
CA LEU A 83 20.09 7.27 1.50
C LEU A 83 21.17 8.36 1.55
N ASN A 84 20.92 9.48 2.20
CA ASN A 84 21.91 10.56 2.34
C ASN A 84 23.10 10.13 3.20
N LEU A 85 22.86 9.44 4.32
CA LEU A 85 23.94 8.85 5.13
C LEU A 85 24.78 7.86 4.32
N LEU A 86 24.12 7.04 3.49
CA LEU A 86 24.80 6.13 2.57
C LEU A 86 25.65 6.93 1.57
N PHE A 87 25.10 7.95 0.90
CA PHE A 87 25.85 8.78 -0.05
C PHE A 87 27.06 9.47 0.59
N ALA A 88 26.88 10.06 1.77
CA ALA A 88 27.94 10.68 2.53
C ALA A 88 29.07 9.69 2.86
N SER A 89 28.74 8.44 3.22
CA SER A 89 29.74 7.40 3.48
C SER A 89 30.61 7.05 2.25
N TYR A 90 30.09 7.30 1.04
CA TYR A 90 30.81 7.13 -0.22
C TYR A 90 31.39 8.45 -0.78
N GLY A 91 31.37 9.54 0.00
CA GLY A 91 31.84 10.87 -0.45
C GLY A 91 30.98 11.50 -1.55
N LYS A 92 29.71 11.10 -1.64
CA LYS A 92 28.73 11.65 -2.61
C LYS A 92 27.83 12.68 -1.93
N SER A 93 27.26 13.57 -2.73
CA SER A 93 26.32 14.59 -2.26
C SER A 93 25.02 13.97 -1.74
N GLU A 94 24.48 14.57 -0.68
CA GLU A 94 23.19 14.22 -0.06
C GLU A 94 22.01 14.75 -0.91
N ILE A 95 21.67 14.02 -1.97
CA ILE A 95 20.67 14.46 -2.96
C ILE A 95 19.23 14.02 -2.66
N ALA A 96 19.00 13.19 -1.64
CA ALA A 96 17.65 12.73 -1.32
C ALA A 96 16.88 13.84 -0.57
N PRO A 97 15.69 14.25 -1.06
CA PRO A 97 14.93 15.32 -0.45
C PRO A 97 14.36 14.88 0.91
N ARG A 98 14.52 15.71 1.94
CA ARG A 98 13.89 15.53 3.25
C ARG A 98 12.78 16.57 3.43
N ALA A 99 11.72 16.24 4.16
CA ALA A 99 10.58 17.14 4.38
C ALA A 99 10.97 18.50 4.95
N LYS A 100 12.05 18.58 5.76
CA LYS A 100 12.56 19.84 6.32
C LYS A 100 13.23 20.76 5.30
N ASP A 101 13.61 20.25 4.13
CA ASP A 101 14.35 21.00 3.10
C ASP A 101 13.40 21.64 2.06
N THR A 102 12.07 21.43 2.17
CA THR A 102 11.04 21.95 1.21
C THR A 102 10.14 23.04 1.83
N SER A 103 10.53 23.63 2.96
CA SER A 103 9.77 24.70 3.64
C SER A 103 10.42 26.09 3.51
N ASP A 104 11.16 26.32 2.42
CA ASP A 104 11.67 27.64 2.01
C ASP A 104 11.03 28.02 0.66
#